data_AF-A0A4Y5YDF3-F1
#
_entry.id   AF-A0A4Y5YDF3-F1
#
_cell.length_a   1.000
_cell.length_b   1.000
_cell.length_c   1.000
_cell.angle_alpha   90.00
_cell.angle_beta   90.00
_cell.angle_gamma   90.00
#
_symmetry.space_group_name_H-M   'P 1'
#
loop_
_entity.id
_entity.type
_entity.pdbx_description
1 polymer ?
#
loop_
_entity_poly.entity_id
_entity_poly.type
_entity_poly.pdbx_seq_one_letter_code
_entity_poly.pdbx_strand_id
1 'polypeptide(L)'
;MAIIRTVTLILFGFFICNAYAWVDTDFDGVPDKKDACNDTPANSVVMANGCIDTEILIVDEDDEVDDEFDEAELGATITNNAALIAEQCRQQRDILLAVDCFGSILQPVYFDFDKSEVLLTQRPTLIRVQQYIEQNPQVVVRLEGHTDSIGSDAFNRVLSLRRAVTIKDLLVNEYQFQPSSIEVVGMSSNMPVADNATIEGRQRNRRVEFIISAE
;
A
#
# COMPACT_ATOMS: atom_id res chain seq x y z
N MET A 1 -25.20 64.50 22.01
CA MET A 1 -25.99 63.25 22.11
C MET A 1 -25.14 62.14 21.51
N ALA A 2 -24.32 61.48 22.32
CA ALA A 2 -23.33 60.50 21.87
C ALA A 2 -23.95 59.11 21.90
N ILE A 3 -24.01 58.44 20.75
CA ILE A 3 -24.51 57.06 20.63
C ILE A 3 -23.31 56.13 20.82
N ILE A 4 -23.19 55.56 22.01
CA ILE A 4 -22.23 54.49 22.31
C ILE A 4 -22.76 53.23 21.63
N ARG A 5 -22.11 52.79 20.54
CA ARG A 5 -22.36 51.48 19.93
C ARG A 5 -21.59 50.42 20.72
N THR A 6 -22.32 49.66 21.52
CA THR A 6 -21.81 48.47 22.22
C THR A 6 -21.41 47.42 21.19
N VAL A 7 -20.10 47.19 21.04
CA VAL A 7 -19.56 46.08 20.24
C VAL A 7 -19.63 44.84 21.11
N THR A 8 -20.60 43.97 20.84
CA THR A 8 -20.70 42.66 21.48
C THR A 8 -19.59 41.76 20.91
N LEU A 9 -18.54 41.54 21.70
CA LEU A 9 -17.48 40.59 21.39
C LEU A 9 -18.06 39.17 21.44
N ILE A 10 -18.28 38.55 20.28
CA ILE A 10 -18.62 37.12 20.20
C ILE A 10 -17.32 36.37 20.48
N LEU A 11 -17.17 35.90 21.72
CA LEU A 11 -16.18 34.89 22.08
C LEU A 11 -16.48 33.63 21.26
N PHE A 12 -15.76 33.47 20.15
CA PHE A 12 -15.59 32.16 19.52
C PHE A 12 -14.93 31.28 20.57
N GLY A 13 -15.73 30.44 21.23
CA GLY A 13 -15.22 29.39 22.08
C GLY A 13 -14.27 28.56 21.23
N PHE A 14 -12.98 28.63 21.56
CA PHE A 14 -12.01 27.65 21.12
C PHE A 14 -12.52 26.30 21.62
N PHE A 15 -13.22 25.59 20.75
CA PHE A 15 -13.37 24.15 20.85
C PHE A 15 -11.96 23.60 20.73
N ILE A 16 -11.28 23.49 21.87
CA ILE A 16 -10.10 22.65 21.99
C ILE A 16 -10.63 21.25 21.74
N CYS A 17 -10.56 20.83 20.48
CA CYS A 17 -10.67 19.44 20.13
C CYS A 17 -9.59 18.75 20.97
N ASN A 18 -10.00 18.05 22.03
CA ASN A 18 -9.14 17.05 22.65
C ASN A 18 -9.04 15.92 21.60
N ALA A 19 -8.28 16.19 20.53
CA ALA A 19 -7.77 15.17 19.67
C ALA A 19 -6.88 14.34 20.57
N TYR A 20 -7.32 13.12 20.89
CA TYR A 20 -6.39 12.08 21.31
C TYR A 20 -5.25 12.14 20.31
N ALA A 21 -4.09 12.61 20.76
CA ALA A 21 -2.95 12.81 19.87
C ALA A 21 -2.73 11.49 19.15
N TRP A 22 -2.74 11.55 17.82
CA TRP A 22 -2.24 10.46 17.01
C TRP A 22 -0.73 10.45 17.28
N VAL A 23 -0.29 9.50 18.10
CA VAL A 23 1.12 9.30 18.47
C VAL A 23 1.64 8.18 17.58
N ASP A 24 2.75 8.47 16.93
CA ASP A 24 3.50 7.60 16.03
C ASP A 24 4.98 7.86 16.38
N THR A 25 5.60 6.87 17.05
CA THR A 25 6.91 6.99 17.69
C THR A 25 8.05 6.77 16.69
N ASP A 26 7.89 5.86 15.74
CA ASP A 26 8.89 5.52 14.73
C ASP A 26 8.71 6.28 13.40
N PHE A 27 7.60 7.02 13.27
CA PHE A 27 7.25 7.86 12.13
C PHE A 27 7.08 7.05 10.84
N ASP A 28 6.64 5.80 10.96
CA ASP A 28 6.31 4.94 9.82
C ASP A 28 4.93 5.27 9.23
N GLY A 29 4.14 6.09 9.92
CA GLY A 29 2.80 6.54 9.55
C GLY A 29 1.65 5.65 10.05
N VAL A 30 1.93 4.74 10.98
CA VAL A 30 0.98 3.93 11.73
C VAL A 30 1.06 4.30 13.22
N PRO A 31 -0.07 4.65 13.87
CA PRO A 31 0.01 5.08 15.27
C PRO A 31 0.34 3.94 16.23
N ASP A 32 1.12 4.21 17.27
CA ASP A 32 1.63 3.26 18.28
C ASP A 32 0.57 2.32 18.86
N LYS A 33 -0.68 2.78 18.97
CA LYS A 33 -1.79 1.96 19.51
C LYS A 33 -2.17 0.79 18.62
N LYS A 34 -1.81 0.88 17.35
CA LYS A 34 -2.15 -0.06 16.27
C LYS A 34 -0.90 -0.71 15.70
N ASP A 35 0.22 -0.01 15.76
CA ASP A 35 1.49 -0.49 15.28
C ASP A 35 1.92 -1.75 16.05
N ALA A 36 2.23 -2.79 15.28
CA ALA A 36 2.74 -4.06 15.77
C ALA A 36 4.28 -4.12 15.71
N CYS A 37 4.91 -3.18 15.02
CA CYS A 37 6.33 -3.10 14.73
C CYS A 37 6.90 -1.71 15.08
N ASN A 38 7.02 -1.42 16.38
CA ASN A 38 7.35 -0.11 16.97
C ASN A 38 8.69 0.55 16.59
N ASP A 39 9.51 -0.08 15.74
CA ASP A 39 10.85 0.39 15.37
C ASP A 39 11.03 0.34 13.84
N THR A 40 9.95 0.48 13.07
CA THR A 40 10.00 0.45 11.62
C THR A 40 10.65 1.75 11.12
N PRO A 41 11.57 1.70 10.14
CA PRO A 41 12.23 2.91 9.68
C PRO A 41 11.22 3.94 9.17
N ALA A 42 11.36 5.19 9.61
CA ALA A 42 10.47 6.28 9.26
C ALA A 42 10.22 6.37 7.74
N ASN A 43 8.96 6.62 7.35
CA ASN A 43 8.48 6.68 5.97
C ASN A 43 8.61 5.38 5.15
N SER A 44 8.78 4.23 5.79
CA SER A 44 8.73 2.94 5.10
C SER A 44 7.33 2.64 4.55
N VAL A 45 7.26 1.86 3.47
CA VAL A 45 5.99 1.31 2.99
C VAL A 45 5.67 0.10 3.85
N VAL A 46 4.70 0.26 4.74
CA VAL A 46 4.30 -0.75 5.73
C VAL A 46 2.90 -1.29 5.44
N MET A 47 2.65 -2.51 5.90
CA MET A 47 1.31 -3.06 5.97
C MET A 47 0.43 -2.23 6.92
N ALA A 48 -0.87 -2.51 6.96
CA ALA A 48 -1.78 -1.72 7.79
C ALA A 48 -1.52 -1.82 9.30
N ASN A 49 -0.68 -2.76 9.76
CA ASN A 49 -0.26 -2.94 11.14
C ASN A 49 1.14 -2.36 11.45
N GLY A 50 1.75 -1.58 10.56
CA GLY A 50 3.08 -0.96 10.77
C GLY A 50 4.27 -1.85 10.42
N CYS A 51 4.05 -3.15 10.21
CA CYS A 51 5.13 -4.05 9.82
C CYS A 51 5.39 -4.04 8.31
N ILE A 52 6.66 -4.19 7.92
CA ILE A 52 7.06 -4.44 6.53
C ILE A 52 6.71 -5.89 6.16
N ASP A 53 6.18 -6.11 4.95
CA ASP A 53 5.99 -7.47 4.44
C ASP A 53 7.30 -8.02 3.86
N THR A 54 8.00 -8.81 4.66
CA THR A 54 9.30 -9.40 4.30
C THR A 54 9.18 -10.57 3.32
N GLU A 55 8.00 -11.17 3.16
CA GLU A 55 7.78 -12.26 2.21
C GLU A 55 7.71 -11.78 0.75
N ILE A 56 7.60 -10.46 0.53
CA ILE A 56 7.77 -9.85 -0.81
C ILE A 56 9.23 -9.93 -1.28
N LEU A 57 10.19 -10.04 -0.35
CA LEU A 57 11.62 -9.92 -0.63
C LEU A 57 12.32 -11.26 -0.88
N ILE A 58 11.59 -12.36 -0.98
CA ILE A 58 12.15 -13.70 -1.20
C ILE A 58 11.70 -14.20 -2.57
N VAL A 59 12.50 -13.91 -3.59
CA VAL A 59 12.43 -14.62 -4.87
C VAL A 59 13.39 -15.80 -4.76
N ASP A 60 12.82 -17.00 -4.65
CA ASP A 60 13.43 -18.33 -4.74
C ASP A 60 14.91 -18.46 -4.30
N GLU A 61 15.15 -18.94 -3.07
CA GLU A 61 16.43 -19.50 -2.61
C GLU A 61 16.79 -20.84 -3.30
N ASP A 62 16.61 -20.93 -4.63
CA ASP A 62 17.10 -22.07 -5.40
C ASP A 62 18.52 -21.83 -5.98
N ASP A 63 19.20 -20.76 -5.57
CA ASP A 63 20.62 -20.57 -5.82
C ASP A 63 21.39 -20.61 -4.50
N GLU A 64 22.28 -21.60 -4.36
CA GLU A 64 23.31 -21.64 -3.32
C GLU A 64 24.08 -20.31 -3.34
N VAL A 65 23.81 -19.41 -2.37
CA VAL A 65 24.63 -18.21 -2.15
C VAL A 65 25.35 -18.36 -0.83
N ASP A 66 26.63 -18.72 -0.95
CA ASP A 66 27.63 -18.55 0.08
C ASP A 66 27.77 -17.04 0.43
N ASP A 67 27.93 -16.80 1.73
CA ASP A 67 28.58 -15.66 2.38
C ASP A 67 27.76 -14.37 2.64
N GLU A 68 27.41 -14.20 3.92
CA GLU A 68 27.48 -12.96 4.71
C GLU A 68 26.82 -11.72 4.08
N PHE A 69 25.48 -11.70 4.08
CA PHE A 69 24.72 -10.48 3.82
C PHE A 69 24.31 -9.80 5.13
N ASP A 70 24.80 -8.58 5.35
CA ASP A 70 24.38 -7.71 6.44
C ASP A 70 22.93 -7.24 6.20
N GLU A 71 22.00 -7.65 7.07
CA GLU A 71 20.57 -7.33 7.01
C GLU A 71 20.27 -5.80 7.02
N ALA A 72 21.26 -4.97 7.36
CA ALA A 72 21.13 -3.52 7.44
C ALA A 72 21.09 -2.79 6.08
N GLU A 73 21.58 -3.40 4.99
CA GLU A 73 21.65 -2.72 3.67
C GLU A 73 20.45 -3.02 2.76
N LEU A 74 19.67 -4.06 3.07
CA LEU A 74 18.48 -4.45 2.31
C LEU A 74 17.31 -3.46 2.53
N GLY A 75 17.17 -2.94 3.75
CA GLY A 75 16.11 -1.98 4.10
C GLY A 75 16.35 -0.56 3.57
N ALA A 76 17.60 -0.16 3.35
CA ALA A 76 17.95 1.19 2.91
C ALA A 76 17.74 1.41 1.40
N THR A 77 17.88 0.35 0.58
CA THR A 77 17.78 0.45 -0.89
C THR A 77 16.33 0.45 -1.41
N ILE A 78 15.37 -0.02 -0.60
CA ILE A 78 13.95 -0.09 -0.99
C ILE A 78 13.26 1.29 -0.98
N THR A 79 13.91 2.33 -0.47
CA THR A 79 13.36 3.69 -0.47
C THR A 79 14.12 4.61 -1.42
N ASN A 80 13.37 5.20 -2.37
CA ASN A 80 13.60 6.51 -2.98
C ASN A 80 14.26 6.66 -4.34
N ASN A 81 14.50 5.61 -5.14
CA ASN A 81 14.88 5.83 -6.54
C ASN A 81 14.11 4.94 -7.52
N ALA A 82 12.85 5.30 -7.79
CA ALA A 82 12.11 4.74 -8.93
C ALA A 82 12.90 4.87 -10.26
N ALA A 83 13.76 5.89 -10.39
CA ALA A 83 14.65 6.05 -11.52
C ALA A 83 15.79 5.03 -11.58
N LEU A 84 16.34 4.59 -10.42
CA LEU A 84 17.39 3.58 -10.34
C LEU A 84 16.80 2.18 -10.56
N ILE A 85 15.64 1.89 -9.96
CA ILE A 85 14.90 0.65 -10.18
C ILE A 85 14.49 0.54 -11.66
N ALA A 86 13.93 1.61 -12.24
CA ALA A 86 13.57 1.62 -13.66
C ALA A 86 14.80 1.48 -14.59
N GLU A 87 15.97 2.01 -14.21
CA GLU A 87 17.21 1.82 -14.98
C GLU A 87 17.71 0.38 -14.88
N GLN A 88 17.66 -0.26 -13.71
CA GLN A 88 17.99 -1.67 -13.54
C GLN A 88 17.01 -2.58 -14.30
N CYS A 89 15.70 -2.28 -14.28
CA CYS A 89 14.71 -3.04 -15.06
C CYS A 89 14.91 -2.89 -16.57
N ARG A 90 15.30 -1.70 -17.06
CA ARG A 90 15.54 -1.44 -18.50
C ARG A 90 16.70 -2.26 -19.08
N GLN A 91 17.64 -2.67 -18.25
CA GLN A 91 18.79 -3.47 -18.68
C GLN A 91 18.49 -4.97 -18.76
N GLN A 92 17.39 -5.45 -18.16
CA GLN A 92 16.94 -6.84 -18.27
C GLN A 92 16.15 -7.03 -19.57
N ARG A 93 16.78 -7.69 -20.56
CA ARG A 93 16.21 -7.92 -21.90
C ARG A 93 15.30 -9.15 -21.99
N ASP A 94 15.16 -9.90 -20.90
CA ASP A 94 14.44 -11.17 -20.87
C ASP A 94 13.13 -11.01 -20.07
N ILE A 95 12.01 -11.43 -20.67
CA ILE A 95 10.65 -11.27 -20.11
C ILE A 95 10.51 -12.02 -18.78
N LEU A 96 11.24 -13.11 -18.59
CA LEU A 96 11.21 -13.92 -17.36
C LEU A 96 12.08 -13.31 -16.24
N LEU A 97 13.18 -12.61 -16.58
CA LEU A 97 14.01 -11.87 -15.62
C LEU A 97 13.38 -10.53 -15.21
N ALA A 98 12.45 -9.99 -16.01
CA ALA A 98 11.67 -8.81 -15.65
C ALA A 98 10.72 -9.06 -14.46
N VAL A 99 10.39 -10.32 -14.14
CA VAL A 99 9.55 -10.71 -12.99
C VAL A 99 10.19 -10.30 -11.66
N ASP A 100 11.52 -10.33 -11.58
CA ASP A 100 12.31 -9.98 -10.39
C ASP A 100 12.29 -8.46 -10.11
N CYS A 101 12.41 -7.64 -11.17
CA CYS A 101 12.20 -6.19 -11.06
C CYS A 101 10.72 -5.84 -10.79
N PHE A 102 9.81 -6.69 -11.25
CA PHE A 102 8.37 -6.51 -11.08
C PHE A 102 7.89 -6.71 -9.65
N GLY A 103 8.44 -7.68 -8.91
CA GLY A 103 8.09 -7.93 -7.50
C GLY A 103 8.32 -6.72 -6.60
N SER A 104 9.37 -5.95 -6.89
CA SER A 104 9.68 -4.69 -6.19
C SER A 104 8.79 -3.50 -6.62
N ILE A 105 8.25 -3.51 -7.85
CA ILE A 105 7.39 -2.44 -8.38
C ILE A 105 5.91 -2.66 -8.02
N LEU A 106 5.45 -3.91 -8.02
CA LEU A 106 4.05 -4.30 -7.83
C LEU A 106 3.75 -4.80 -6.42
N GLN A 107 4.30 -4.11 -5.42
CA GLN A 107 3.96 -4.42 -4.04
C GLN A 107 2.44 -4.34 -3.83
N PRO A 108 1.83 -5.29 -3.10
CA PRO A 108 0.44 -5.20 -2.76
C PRO A 108 0.15 -3.95 -1.91
N VAL A 109 -1.09 -3.49 -1.98
CA VAL A 109 -1.59 -2.47 -1.04
C VAL A 109 -2.42 -3.17 0.02
N TYR A 110 -2.02 -3.04 1.27
CA TYR A 110 -2.62 -3.67 2.43
C TYR A 110 -3.69 -2.80 3.10
N PHE A 111 -4.67 -3.46 3.67
CA PHE A 111 -5.82 -2.84 4.30
C PHE A 111 -5.96 -3.30 5.74
N ASP A 112 -6.50 -2.40 6.56
CA ASP A 112 -6.90 -2.74 7.91
C ASP A 112 -8.14 -3.64 7.92
N PHE A 113 -8.41 -4.25 9.07
CA PHE A 113 -9.58 -5.09 9.26
C PHE A 113 -10.87 -4.31 8.97
N ASP A 114 -11.72 -4.86 8.11
CA ASP A 114 -12.98 -4.26 7.70
C ASP A 114 -12.87 -2.84 7.07
N LYS A 115 -11.70 -2.53 6.47
CA LYS A 115 -11.43 -1.25 5.82
C LYS A 115 -11.15 -1.40 4.34
N SER A 116 -11.41 -0.32 3.60
CA SER A 116 -11.04 -0.17 2.18
C SER A 116 -10.29 1.14 1.91
N GLU A 117 -10.01 1.93 2.92
CA GLU A 117 -9.20 3.13 2.81
C GLU A 117 -7.71 2.77 2.68
N VAL A 118 -7.05 3.37 1.70
CA VAL A 118 -5.59 3.21 1.50
C VAL A 118 -4.85 4.18 2.40
N LEU A 119 -3.99 3.65 3.26
CA LEU A 119 -3.12 4.43 4.13
C LEU A 119 -2.18 5.32 3.31
N LEU A 120 -1.86 6.51 3.84
CA LEU A 120 -0.98 7.46 3.16
C LEU A 120 0.43 6.88 2.95
N THR A 121 0.90 6.08 3.90
CA THR A 121 2.19 5.36 3.88
C THR A 121 2.35 4.43 2.69
N GLN A 122 1.24 3.96 2.11
CA GLN A 122 1.23 3.04 0.97
C GLN A 122 1.00 3.74 -0.38
N ARG A 123 0.78 5.06 -0.39
CA ARG A 123 0.65 5.86 -1.63
C ARG A 123 1.88 5.84 -2.52
N PRO A 124 3.13 5.76 -2.00
CA PRO A 124 4.31 5.58 -2.84
C PRO A 124 4.25 4.36 -3.75
N THR A 125 3.54 3.29 -3.36
CA THR A 125 3.29 2.12 -4.22
C THR A 125 2.47 2.47 -5.45
N LEU A 126 1.41 3.28 -5.29
CA LEU A 126 0.56 3.70 -6.42
C LEU A 126 1.33 4.56 -7.42
N ILE A 127 2.23 5.42 -6.94
CA ILE A 127 3.09 6.25 -7.80
C ILE A 127 4.05 5.39 -8.62
N ARG A 128 4.65 4.35 -8.02
CA ARG A 128 5.54 3.42 -8.73
C ARG A 128 4.82 2.68 -9.85
N VAL A 129 3.62 2.16 -9.54
CA VAL A 129 2.74 1.53 -10.55
C VAL A 129 2.39 2.52 -11.66
N GLN A 130 2.11 3.78 -11.30
CA GLN A 130 1.81 4.81 -12.29
C GLN A 130 2.96 5.04 -13.26
N GLN A 131 4.15 5.31 -12.73
CA GLN A 131 5.36 5.54 -13.52
C GLN A 131 5.70 4.36 -14.44
N TYR A 132 5.44 3.13 -13.99
CA TYR A 132 5.68 1.94 -14.80
C TYR A 132 4.77 1.90 -16.05
N ILE A 133 3.47 2.17 -15.89
CA ILE A 133 2.49 2.03 -16.97
C ILE A 133 2.59 3.20 -17.95
N GLU A 134 2.96 4.40 -17.49
CA GLU A 134 3.28 5.52 -18.39
C GLU A 134 4.44 5.19 -19.34
N GLN A 135 5.41 4.39 -18.88
CA GLN A 135 6.51 3.91 -19.70
C GLN A 135 6.13 2.71 -20.59
N ASN A 136 4.99 2.07 -20.33
CA ASN A 136 4.53 0.86 -20.99
C ASN A 136 3.04 0.97 -21.39
N PRO A 137 2.68 1.86 -22.35
CA PRO A 137 1.29 2.18 -22.67
C PRO A 137 0.46 1.00 -23.23
N GLN A 138 1.11 -0.09 -23.66
CA GLN A 138 0.47 -1.33 -24.10
C GLN A 138 -0.01 -2.23 -22.96
N VAL A 139 0.32 -1.89 -21.71
CA VAL A 139 -0.03 -2.68 -20.53
C VAL A 139 -1.42 -2.33 -20.01
N VAL A 140 -2.19 -3.37 -19.68
CA VAL A 140 -3.42 -3.28 -18.88
C VAL A 140 -3.13 -3.82 -17.49
N VAL A 141 -3.68 -3.16 -16.47
CA VAL A 141 -3.50 -3.57 -15.07
C VAL A 141 -4.83 -3.94 -14.45
N ARG A 142 -4.86 -5.14 -13.90
CA ARG A 142 -6.00 -5.69 -13.19
C ARG A 142 -5.73 -5.69 -11.70
N LEU A 143 -6.57 -4.98 -10.96
CA LEU A 143 -6.51 -4.89 -9.50
C LEU A 143 -7.35 -6.02 -8.91
N GLU A 144 -6.69 -6.95 -8.22
CA GLU A 144 -7.36 -8.03 -7.51
C GLU A 144 -7.45 -7.69 -6.03
N GLY A 145 -8.66 -7.48 -5.51
CA GLY A 145 -8.88 -7.27 -4.09
C GLY A 145 -9.09 -8.58 -3.34
N HIS A 146 -8.52 -8.68 -2.15
CA HIS A 146 -8.60 -9.87 -1.29
C HIS A 146 -9.03 -9.48 0.13
N THR A 147 -9.57 -10.45 0.86
CA THR A 147 -9.85 -10.34 2.30
C THR A 147 -9.18 -11.46 3.07
N ASP A 148 -9.12 -11.32 4.39
CA ASP A 148 -8.94 -12.48 5.25
C ASP A 148 -10.22 -13.34 5.30
N SER A 149 -10.16 -14.46 6.01
CA SER A 149 -11.30 -15.39 6.12
C SER A 149 -12.35 -14.99 7.16
N ILE A 150 -12.25 -13.84 7.81
CA ILE A 150 -13.22 -13.42 8.83
C ILE A 150 -14.43 -12.78 8.15
N GLY A 151 -15.63 -13.13 8.61
CA GLY A 151 -16.89 -12.62 8.07
C GLY A 151 -17.57 -13.59 7.09
N SER A 152 -18.68 -13.13 6.50
CA SER A 152 -19.40 -13.94 5.50
C SER A 152 -18.77 -13.78 4.11
N ASP A 153 -18.83 -14.81 3.29
CA ASP A 153 -18.35 -14.74 1.89
C ASP A 153 -19.06 -13.64 1.09
N ALA A 154 -20.37 -13.45 1.29
CA ALA A 154 -21.11 -12.35 0.66
C ALA A 154 -20.55 -10.96 1.03
N PHE A 155 -20.18 -10.79 2.30
CA PHE A 155 -19.54 -9.56 2.77
C PHE A 155 -18.14 -9.38 2.18
N ASN A 156 -17.33 -10.44 2.21
CA ASN A 156 -15.95 -10.40 1.73
C ASN A 156 -15.84 -10.19 0.22
N ARG A 157 -16.80 -10.68 -0.58
CA ARG A 157 -16.92 -10.35 -2.01
C ARG A 157 -17.12 -8.85 -2.25
N VAL A 158 -17.97 -8.21 -1.45
CA VAL A 158 -18.21 -6.77 -1.58
C VAL A 158 -17.00 -5.97 -1.10
N LEU A 159 -16.39 -6.35 0.03
CA LEU A 159 -15.24 -5.66 0.61
C LEU A 159 -14.00 -5.74 -0.29
N SER A 160 -13.68 -6.93 -0.80
CA SER A 160 -12.58 -7.13 -1.75
C SER A 160 -12.73 -6.26 -3.00
N LEU A 161 -13.91 -6.27 -3.64
CA LEU A 161 -14.17 -5.42 -4.79
C LEU A 161 -14.03 -3.93 -4.44
N ARG A 162 -14.56 -3.50 -3.29
CA ARG A 162 -14.46 -2.10 -2.83
C ARG A 162 -13.00 -1.66 -2.66
N ARG A 163 -12.12 -2.52 -2.15
CA ARG A 163 -10.69 -2.23 -2.04
C ARG A 163 -10.05 -1.97 -3.40
N ALA A 164 -10.28 -2.85 -4.36
CA ALA A 164 -9.77 -2.70 -5.72
C ALA A 164 -10.32 -1.44 -6.41
N VAL A 165 -11.62 -1.15 -6.25
CA VAL A 165 -12.25 0.08 -6.75
C VAL A 165 -11.65 1.32 -6.09
N THR A 166 -11.37 1.28 -4.78
CA THR A 166 -10.76 2.42 -4.08
C THR A 166 -9.40 2.75 -4.68
N ILE A 167 -8.55 1.74 -4.94
CA ILE A 167 -7.26 1.98 -5.59
C ILE A 167 -7.44 2.51 -7.02
N LYS A 168 -8.38 1.96 -7.80
CA LYS A 168 -8.71 2.49 -9.13
C LYS A 168 -9.09 3.97 -9.08
N ASP A 169 -9.95 4.35 -8.13
CA ASP A 169 -10.39 5.73 -7.97
C ASP A 169 -9.22 6.66 -7.61
N LEU A 170 -8.28 6.19 -6.78
CA LEU A 170 -7.06 6.94 -6.46
C LEU A 170 -6.16 7.11 -7.69
N LEU A 171 -5.90 6.03 -8.41
CA LEU A 171 -5.10 6.05 -9.64
C LEU A 171 -5.68 7.01 -10.68
N VAL A 172 -7.00 6.96 -10.90
CA VAL A 172 -7.67 7.81 -11.90
C VAL A 172 -7.71 9.27 -11.43
N ASN A 173 -8.17 9.53 -10.20
CA ASN A 173 -8.49 10.90 -9.77
C ASN A 173 -7.26 11.67 -9.29
N GLU A 174 -6.32 11.03 -8.60
CA GLU A 174 -5.13 11.68 -8.06
C GLU A 174 -3.94 11.57 -9.02
N TYR A 175 -3.79 10.43 -9.70
CA TYR A 175 -2.61 10.14 -10.54
C TYR A 175 -2.91 10.13 -12.05
N GLN A 176 -4.13 10.53 -12.46
CA GLN A 176 -4.52 10.74 -13.86
C GLN A 176 -4.37 9.50 -14.76
N PHE A 177 -4.57 8.32 -14.20
CA PHE A 177 -4.61 7.09 -14.98
C PHE A 177 -5.77 7.04 -15.97
N GLN A 178 -5.50 6.48 -17.15
CA GLN A 178 -6.56 6.15 -18.10
C GLN A 178 -7.45 5.04 -17.52
N PRO A 179 -8.75 5.30 -17.28
CA PRO A 179 -9.63 4.33 -16.62
C PRO A 179 -9.80 3.02 -17.41
N SER A 180 -9.58 3.05 -18.72
CA SER A 180 -9.64 1.90 -19.62
C SER A 180 -8.45 0.94 -19.45
N SER A 181 -7.34 1.42 -18.91
CA SER A 181 -6.15 0.60 -18.63
C SER A 181 -6.22 -0.10 -17.26
N ILE A 182 -7.32 0.08 -16.52
CA ILE A 182 -7.52 -0.51 -15.19
C ILE A 182 -8.76 -1.39 -15.16
N GLU A 183 -8.55 -2.68 -14.88
CA GLU A 183 -9.59 -3.63 -14.52
C GLU A 183 -9.64 -3.84 -13.00
N VAL A 184 -10.80 -4.23 -12.47
CA VAL A 184 -10.98 -4.50 -11.03
C VAL A 184 -11.72 -5.80 -10.82
N VAL A 185 -11.24 -6.63 -9.90
CA VAL A 185 -11.84 -7.92 -9.54
C VAL A 185 -11.84 -8.07 -8.01
N GLY A 186 -12.96 -8.53 -7.45
CA GLY A 186 -13.04 -8.90 -6.03
C GLY A 186 -12.89 -10.41 -5.85
N MET A 187 -11.80 -10.84 -5.22
CA MET A 187 -11.45 -12.25 -5.03
C MET A 187 -11.96 -12.83 -3.71
N SER A 188 -12.62 -12.03 -2.86
CA SER A 188 -13.04 -12.45 -1.51
C SER A 188 -11.85 -13.04 -0.73
N SER A 189 -12.09 -14.05 0.09
CA SER A 189 -11.06 -14.80 0.83
C SER A 189 -10.59 -16.07 0.10
N ASN A 190 -10.78 -16.17 -1.23
CA ASN A 190 -10.59 -17.42 -1.97
C ASN A 190 -9.12 -17.71 -2.34
N MET A 191 -8.28 -16.68 -2.34
CA MET A 191 -6.86 -16.76 -2.72
C MET A 191 -5.98 -16.18 -1.60
N PRO A 192 -5.85 -16.87 -0.45
CA PRO A 192 -4.97 -16.44 0.62
C PRO A 192 -3.50 -16.65 0.23
N VAL A 193 -2.65 -15.70 0.59
CA VAL A 193 -1.18 -15.79 0.46
C VAL A 193 -0.51 -16.18 1.77
N ALA A 194 -1.25 -16.12 2.88
CA ALA A 194 -0.76 -16.48 4.19
C ALA A 194 -1.84 -17.16 5.04
N ASP A 195 -1.43 -17.77 6.15
CA ASP A 195 -2.34 -18.50 7.03
C ASP A 195 -3.37 -17.56 7.68
N ASN A 196 -4.66 -17.86 7.50
CA ASN A 196 -5.73 -17.10 8.13
C ASN A 196 -5.89 -17.39 9.62
N ALA A 197 -5.21 -18.42 10.16
CA ALA A 197 -5.20 -18.69 11.60
C ALA A 197 -4.39 -17.64 12.38
N THR A 198 -3.33 -17.07 11.78
CA THR A 198 -2.47 -16.08 12.42
C THR A 198 -2.94 -14.64 12.19
N ILE A 199 -2.57 -13.70 13.07
CA ILE A 199 -2.96 -12.29 12.92
C ILE A 199 -2.24 -11.68 11.72
N GLU A 200 -0.96 -12.03 11.60
CA GLU A 200 -0.01 -11.61 10.58
C GLU A 200 -0.46 -12.10 9.20
N GLY A 201 -0.82 -13.39 9.09
CA GLY A 201 -1.27 -13.94 7.83
C GLY A 201 -2.62 -13.36 7.38
N ARG A 202 -3.53 -13.08 8.31
CA ARG A 202 -4.75 -12.30 7.99
C ARG A 202 -4.43 -10.89 7.50
N GLN A 203 -3.47 -10.20 8.09
CA GLN A 203 -3.04 -8.87 7.63
C GLN A 203 -2.51 -8.92 6.20
N ARG A 204 -1.69 -9.91 5.85
CA ARG A 204 -1.23 -10.10 4.47
C ARG A 204 -2.37 -10.44 3.51
N ASN A 205 -3.35 -11.23 3.95
CA ASN A 205 -4.51 -11.56 3.11
C ASN A 205 -5.43 -10.36 2.82
N ARG A 206 -5.44 -9.33 3.68
CA ARG A 206 -6.18 -8.09 3.44
C ARG A 206 -5.39 -7.16 2.52
N ARG A 207 -5.37 -7.46 1.22
CA ARG A 207 -4.57 -6.73 0.24
C ARG A 207 -5.30 -6.50 -1.09
N VAL A 208 -4.72 -5.65 -1.93
CA VAL A 208 -4.98 -5.61 -3.37
C VAL A 208 -3.67 -5.87 -4.09
N GLU A 209 -3.69 -6.80 -5.04
CA GLU A 209 -2.57 -7.10 -5.93
C GLU A 209 -2.75 -6.42 -7.29
N PHE A 210 -1.64 -6.11 -7.92
CA PHE A 210 -1.59 -5.58 -9.28
C PHE A 210 -1.18 -6.71 -10.22
N ILE A 211 -2.07 -7.08 -11.13
CA ILE A 211 -1.77 -8.07 -12.16
C ILE A 211 -1.61 -7.33 -13.48
N ILE A 212 -0.44 -7.46 -14.08
CA ILE A 212 -0.10 -6.82 -15.34
C ILE A 212 -0.22 -7.83 -16.47
N SER A 213 -0.91 -7.44 -17.53
CA SER A 213 -0.97 -8.16 -18.79
C SER A 213 -0.58 -7.23 -19.93
N ALA A 214 0.30 -7.70 -20.82
CA ALA A 214 0.54 -7.07 -22.10
C ALA A 214 -0.40 -7.69 -23.14
N GLU A 215 -1.06 -6.85 -23.94
CA GLU A 215 -1.72 -7.29 -25.17
C GLU A 215 -0.73 -7.38 -26.34
#